data_AF-A0A0A7CP06-F1
#
_entry.id   AF-A0A0A7CP06-F1
#
_cell.length_a   1.000
_cell.length_b   1.000
_cell.length_c   1.000
_cell.angle_alpha   90.00
_cell.angle_beta   90.00
_cell.angle_gamma   90.00
#
_symmetry.space_group_name_H-M   'P 1'
#
loop_
_entity.id
_entity.type
_entity.pdbx_description
1 polymer ?
#
loop_
_entity_poly.entity_id
_entity_poly.type
_entity_poly.pdbx_seq_one_letter_code
_entity_poly.pdbx_strand_id
1 'polypeptide(L)'
;MLSFAKLITFFAGAVAAQTCSFSEQGAIKIGEKTPVSVTFNGAAPFSQIFQKDGATFAAPHFKSINVPANGKLTVTSLDGKQSAVYLGGEKVENVRAGWTSGKGVVVSYEASSYAAQDAPIFVLDEVSFGKRSPLSESLCGSDNSKPAPCYATSEPTKYKSGKSVARLLIGGESLCTGWLIGSEGHLITNNHCVGSADEAKDVQVELGAECKTCEDPKNQEQLACPGEIVATDATFVATSELADFTLIKLNIKAGVDIKKYGYLQVRPDGPKLGEEIHILGHAQGWPKRFAIVVDSGKPGVVTNTSIPSCQPDEFGYQLDTQGGNSGSPIIASKENVVVGIHNCGGCPDGDNGGIKINKVVDILKAANAVPKDAIAGDKPAC
;
A
#
# COMPACT_ATOMS: atom_id res chain seq x y z
N MET A 1 -56.84 -49.60 -34.12
CA MET A 1 -55.46 -49.52 -33.57
C MET A 1 -55.30 -48.16 -32.92
N LEU A 2 -55.33 -48.08 -31.59
CA LEU A 2 -55.07 -46.85 -30.82
C LEU A 2 -54.10 -47.25 -29.70
N SER A 3 -52.89 -46.69 -29.77
CA SER A 3 -51.76 -47.04 -28.92
C SER A 3 -51.75 -46.16 -27.67
N PHE A 4 -51.62 -46.78 -26.51
CA PHE A 4 -51.35 -46.14 -25.22
C PHE A 4 -49.91 -45.60 -25.17
N ALA A 5 -49.74 -44.32 -24.87
CA ALA A 5 -48.44 -43.73 -24.55
C ALA A 5 -48.26 -43.69 -23.02
N LYS A 6 -47.17 -44.31 -22.53
CA LYS A 6 -46.71 -44.22 -21.13
C LYS A 6 -45.98 -42.89 -20.92
N LEU A 7 -46.41 -42.14 -19.91
CA LEU A 7 -45.73 -40.95 -19.40
C LEU A 7 -44.58 -41.39 -18.48
N ILE A 8 -43.34 -41.02 -18.81
CA ILE A 8 -42.16 -41.20 -17.93
C ILE A 8 -41.85 -39.84 -17.30
N THR A 9 -41.96 -39.77 -15.98
CA THR A 9 -41.62 -38.58 -15.20
C THR A 9 -40.12 -38.60 -14.90
N PHE A 10 -39.36 -37.63 -15.44
CA PHE A 10 -37.99 -37.35 -15.02
C PHE A 10 -38.01 -36.35 -13.86
N PHE A 11 -37.54 -36.76 -12.68
CA PHE A 11 -37.18 -35.84 -11.61
C PHE A 11 -35.80 -35.25 -11.91
N ALA A 12 -35.77 -33.97 -12.30
CA ALA A 12 -34.53 -33.19 -12.32
C ALA A 12 -34.29 -32.66 -10.90
N GLY A 13 -33.33 -33.25 -10.19
CA GLY A 13 -32.83 -32.71 -8.94
C GLY A 13 -32.08 -31.40 -9.21
N ALA A 14 -32.58 -30.29 -8.69
CA ALA A 14 -31.87 -29.02 -8.70
C ALA A 14 -30.68 -29.13 -7.72
N VAL A 15 -29.47 -29.26 -8.26
CA VAL A 15 -28.25 -29.04 -7.48
C VAL A 15 -28.11 -27.53 -7.31
N ALA A 16 -28.42 -27.02 -6.12
CA ALA A 16 -28.13 -25.64 -5.79
C ALA A 16 -26.61 -25.46 -5.79
N ALA A 17 -26.07 -24.77 -6.80
CA ALA A 17 -24.70 -24.29 -6.77
C ALA A 17 -24.60 -23.27 -5.63
N GLN A 18 -23.98 -23.67 -4.53
CA GLN A 18 -23.65 -22.78 -3.44
C GLN A 18 -22.62 -21.79 -3.97
N THR A 19 -23.07 -20.59 -4.34
CA THR A 19 -22.16 -19.50 -4.70
C THR A 19 -21.39 -19.13 -3.44
N CYS A 20 -20.10 -19.45 -3.40
CA CYS A 20 -19.19 -18.89 -2.41
C CYS A 20 -19.14 -17.38 -2.65
N SER A 21 -19.88 -16.62 -1.84
CA SER A 21 -19.78 -15.16 -1.82
C SER A 21 -18.46 -14.80 -1.13
N PHE A 22 -17.41 -14.58 -1.90
CA PHE A 22 -16.17 -13.98 -1.40
C PHE A 22 -16.43 -12.49 -1.12
N SER A 23 -15.93 -11.95 -0.01
CA SER A 23 -16.03 -10.50 0.22
C SER A 23 -15.17 -9.77 -0.81
N GLU A 24 -15.69 -8.65 -1.32
CA GLU A 24 -14.98 -7.80 -2.27
C GLU A 24 -13.78 -7.17 -1.55
N GLN A 25 -12.56 -7.62 -1.87
CA GLN A 25 -11.33 -7.06 -1.33
C GLN A 25 -11.04 -5.71 -1.99
N GLY A 26 -10.61 -4.74 -1.20
CA GLY A 26 -10.27 -3.42 -1.72
C GLY A 26 -9.40 -2.62 -0.76
N ALA A 27 -8.56 -1.77 -1.33
CA ALA A 27 -7.79 -0.80 -0.58
C ALA A 27 -8.72 0.17 0.17
N ILE A 28 -8.29 0.68 1.34
CA ILE A 28 -9.12 1.61 2.10
C ILE A 28 -9.19 2.96 1.37
N LYS A 29 -10.39 3.36 0.93
CA LYS A 29 -10.58 4.62 0.20
C LYS A 29 -10.62 5.81 1.15
N ILE A 30 -9.57 6.61 1.13
CA ILE A 30 -9.37 7.80 1.97
C ILE A 30 -9.50 9.12 1.20
N GLY A 31 -9.69 9.09 -0.11
CA GLY A 31 -9.72 10.30 -0.93
C GLY A 31 -10.88 10.34 -1.91
N GLU A 32 -11.08 11.53 -2.46
CA GLU A 32 -12.00 11.79 -3.55
C GLU A 32 -11.29 12.66 -4.59
N LYS A 33 -11.30 12.18 -5.83
CA LYS A 33 -10.74 12.87 -6.99
C LYS A 33 -11.63 14.02 -7.40
N THR A 34 -11.09 15.23 -7.39
CA THR A 34 -11.79 16.43 -7.90
C THR A 34 -11.16 16.84 -9.22
N PRO A 35 -11.86 16.70 -10.35
CA PRO A 35 -11.37 17.20 -11.64
C PRO A 35 -11.13 18.71 -11.57
N VAL A 36 -10.01 19.14 -12.12
CA VAL A 36 -9.68 20.55 -12.33
C VAL A 36 -9.20 20.72 -13.77
N SER A 37 -9.13 21.95 -14.26
CA SER A 37 -8.59 22.20 -15.61
C SER A 37 -7.80 23.47 -15.60
N VAL A 38 -6.49 23.35 -15.34
CA VAL A 38 -5.56 24.48 -15.34
C VAL A 38 -4.41 24.15 -16.27
N THR A 39 -4.31 24.91 -17.35
CA THR A 39 -3.19 24.88 -18.29
C THR A 39 -2.45 26.21 -18.16
N PHE A 40 -1.14 26.13 -17.94
CA PHE A 40 -0.33 27.33 -17.70
C PHE A 40 0.93 27.32 -18.58
N ASN A 41 1.23 28.44 -19.23
CA ASN A 41 2.26 28.55 -20.28
C ASN A 41 3.49 29.40 -19.89
N GLY A 42 3.60 29.87 -18.64
CA GLY A 42 4.80 30.58 -18.18
C GLY A 42 4.86 32.07 -18.48
N ALA A 43 3.78 32.69 -18.98
CA ALA A 43 3.76 34.10 -19.38
C ALA A 43 3.91 35.11 -18.22
N ALA A 44 3.67 34.69 -16.98
CA ALA A 44 3.71 35.51 -15.75
C ALA A 44 3.98 34.60 -14.54
N PRO A 45 4.24 35.13 -13.32
CA PRO A 45 4.18 34.28 -12.12
C PRO A 45 2.78 33.66 -11.96
N PHE A 46 2.73 32.44 -11.43
CA PHE A 46 1.47 31.74 -11.13
C PHE A 46 1.40 31.38 -9.65
N SER A 47 0.23 31.55 -9.04
CA SER A 47 -0.05 31.05 -7.69
C SER A 47 -1.56 30.86 -7.54
N GLN A 48 -1.99 29.64 -7.27
CA GLN A 48 -3.39 29.32 -7.08
C GLN A 48 -3.57 28.33 -5.93
N ILE A 49 -4.60 28.58 -5.11
CA ILE A 49 -5.01 27.69 -4.02
C ILE A 49 -6.05 26.70 -4.55
N PHE A 50 -5.83 25.41 -4.24
CA PHE A 50 -6.81 24.34 -4.42
C PHE A 50 -7.12 23.75 -3.06
N GLN A 51 -8.35 23.89 -2.59
CA GLN A 51 -8.77 23.44 -1.27
C GLN A 51 -10.19 22.89 -1.28
N LYS A 52 -10.47 21.96 -0.36
CA LYS A 52 -11.80 21.41 -0.10
C LYS A 52 -12.04 21.38 1.40
N ASP A 53 -13.18 21.91 1.84
CA ASP A 53 -13.51 21.94 3.27
C ASP A 53 -13.64 20.52 3.83
N GLY A 54 -13.13 20.35 5.05
CA GLY A 54 -13.07 19.04 5.71
C GLY A 54 -11.99 18.10 5.18
N ALA A 55 -11.22 18.50 4.15
CA ALA A 55 -10.17 17.64 3.61
C ALA A 55 -8.99 17.47 4.58
N THR A 56 -8.48 16.24 4.65
CA THR A 56 -7.37 15.86 5.55
C THR A 56 -6.00 15.88 4.86
N PHE A 57 -5.98 15.74 3.54
CA PHE A 57 -4.81 15.92 2.69
C PHE A 57 -5.23 16.44 1.31
N ALA A 58 -4.26 16.86 0.50
CA ALA A 58 -4.43 17.12 -0.91
C ALA A 58 -3.26 16.54 -1.72
N ALA A 59 -3.55 15.99 -2.91
CA ALA A 59 -2.56 15.39 -3.81
C ALA A 59 -2.89 15.72 -5.28
N PRO A 60 -2.34 16.82 -5.83
CA PRO A 60 -2.55 17.21 -7.23
C PRO A 60 -1.96 16.20 -8.20
N HIS A 61 -2.70 15.91 -9.26
CA HIS A 61 -2.23 15.17 -10.42
C HIS A 61 -2.05 16.13 -11.59
N PHE A 62 -0.91 16.01 -12.26
CA PHE A 62 -0.59 16.75 -13.45
C PHE A 62 -0.54 15.78 -14.61
N LYS A 63 -1.38 16.03 -15.61
CA LYS A 63 -1.26 15.38 -16.92
C LYS A 63 0.12 15.58 -17.51
N SER A 64 0.71 16.77 -17.37
CA SER A 64 2.06 17.07 -17.84
C SER A 64 2.72 18.18 -17.02
N ILE A 65 4.02 18.09 -16.81
CA ILE A 65 4.90 19.11 -16.23
C ILE A 65 6.11 19.26 -17.16
N ASN A 66 6.42 20.49 -17.57
CA ASN A 66 7.53 20.86 -18.46
C ASN A 66 8.17 22.15 -17.94
N VAL A 67 8.96 22.06 -16.87
CA VAL A 67 9.55 23.24 -16.24
C VAL A 67 10.73 23.74 -17.09
N PRO A 68 10.75 25.00 -17.58
CA PRO A 68 11.87 25.55 -18.33
C PRO A 68 13.11 25.68 -17.45
N ALA A 69 14.31 25.70 -18.02
CA ALA A 69 15.57 25.72 -17.26
C ALA A 69 15.68 26.87 -16.23
N ASN A 70 14.96 27.98 -16.44
CA ASN A 70 14.95 29.15 -15.55
C ASN A 70 13.77 29.19 -14.57
N GLY A 71 12.93 28.14 -14.55
CA GLY A 71 11.68 28.08 -13.79
C GLY A 71 11.72 27.10 -12.63
N LYS A 72 10.71 27.20 -11.77
CA LYS A 72 10.43 26.28 -10.67
C LYS A 72 8.92 26.19 -10.44
N LEU A 73 8.38 24.97 -10.48
CA LEU A 73 7.00 24.67 -10.09
C LEU A 73 7.01 24.09 -8.68
N THR A 74 6.15 24.59 -7.80
CA THR A 74 6.05 24.14 -6.41
C THR A 74 4.59 23.82 -6.06
N VAL A 75 4.37 22.70 -5.39
CA VAL A 75 3.11 22.35 -4.72
C VAL A 75 3.38 22.39 -3.23
N THR A 76 2.72 23.29 -2.49
CA THR A 76 2.98 23.54 -1.07
C THR A 76 1.72 23.38 -0.25
N SER A 77 1.79 22.75 0.93
CA SER A 77 0.68 22.71 1.90
C SER A 77 0.27 24.12 2.29
N LEU A 78 -1.01 24.34 2.66
CA LEU A 78 -1.46 25.68 3.06
C LEU A 78 -0.73 26.25 4.29
N ASP A 79 -0.14 25.40 5.12
CA ASP A 79 0.67 25.80 6.28
C ASP A 79 2.17 25.96 5.96
N GLY A 80 2.58 25.73 4.71
CA GLY A 80 3.96 25.91 4.22
C GLY A 80 4.94 24.83 4.64
N LYS A 81 4.52 23.77 5.36
CA LYS A 81 5.45 22.78 5.94
C LYS A 81 5.83 21.65 5.01
N GLN A 82 5.00 21.31 4.03
CA GLN A 82 5.26 20.24 3.07
C GLN A 82 5.26 20.82 1.66
N SER A 83 6.22 20.41 0.83
CA SER A 83 6.27 20.84 -0.56
C SER A 83 6.84 19.75 -1.47
N ALA A 84 6.29 19.68 -2.68
CA ALA A 84 6.90 19.02 -3.82
C ALA A 84 7.41 20.09 -4.79
N VAL A 85 8.64 19.95 -5.26
CA VAL A 85 9.31 20.94 -6.12
C VAL A 85 9.75 20.24 -7.41
N TYR A 86 9.43 20.84 -8.54
CA TYR A 86 9.92 20.48 -9.87
C TYR A 86 10.80 21.62 -10.37
N LEU A 87 12.07 21.31 -10.63
CA LEU A 87 13.11 22.27 -11.01
C LEU A 87 13.22 22.43 -12.52
N GLY A 88 13.90 23.49 -12.93
CA GLY A 88 14.10 23.80 -14.33
C GLY A 88 14.79 22.68 -15.11
N GLY A 89 14.21 22.33 -16.26
CA GLY A 89 14.64 21.23 -17.11
C GLY A 89 13.85 19.94 -16.89
N GLU A 90 13.10 19.81 -15.80
CA GLU A 90 12.27 18.63 -15.54
C GLU A 90 11.09 18.53 -16.51
N LYS A 91 10.87 17.32 -17.03
CA LYS A 91 9.73 16.95 -17.87
C LYS A 91 9.14 15.65 -17.38
N VAL A 92 7.87 15.67 -17.01
CA VAL A 92 7.17 14.51 -16.44
C VAL A 92 5.74 14.50 -16.93
N GLU A 93 5.22 13.32 -17.28
CA GLU A 93 3.86 13.13 -17.76
C GLU A 93 3.10 12.24 -16.76
N ASN A 94 1.79 12.48 -16.62
CA ASN A 94 0.87 11.73 -15.74
C ASN A 94 1.44 11.49 -14.34
N VAL A 95 1.76 12.57 -13.63
CA VAL A 95 2.43 12.53 -12.34
C VAL A 95 1.57 13.12 -11.24
N ARG A 96 1.46 12.40 -10.12
CA ARG A 96 0.90 12.94 -8.89
C ARG A 96 1.99 13.52 -8.01
N ALA A 97 1.84 14.78 -7.64
CA ALA A 97 2.71 15.41 -6.67
C ALA A 97 2.58 14.70 -5.30
N GLY A 98 3.66 14.72 -4.51
CA GLY A 98 3.65 14.22 -3.15
C GLY A 98 2.48 14.80 -2.36
N TRP A 99 1.71 13.96 -1.66
CA TRP A 99 0.56 14.43 -0.89
C TRP A 99 1.01 15.41 0.21
N THR A 100 0.13 16.36 0.53
CA THR A 100 0.35 17.31 1.62
C THR A 100 -0.79 17.24 2.62
N SER A 101 -0.47 17.33 3.90
CA SER A 101 -1.44 17.39 4.98
C SER A 101 -2.28 18.68 4.94
N GLY A 102 -3.51 18.56 5.43
CA GLY A 102 -4.45 19.67 5.53
C GLY A 102 -5.41 19.77 4.36
N LYS A 103 -6.18 20.85 4.35
CA LYS A 103 -7.37 21.00 3.50
C LYS A 103 -7.10 21.34 2.02
N GLY A 104 -5.83 21.52 1.64
CA GLY A 104 -5.49 22.00 0.31
C GLY A 104 -4.01 22.26 0.10
N VAL A 105 -3.72 22.78 -1.09
CA VAL A 105 -2.38 23.14 -1.57
C VAL A 105 -2.38 24.49 -2.27
N VAL A 106 -1.21 25.10 -2.30
CA VAL A 106 -0.86 26.17 -3.25
C VAL A 106 -0.03 25.53 -4.36
N VAL A 107 -0.45 25.71 -5.62
CA VAL A 107 0.37 25.42 -6.80
C VAL A 107 0.93 26.74 -7.29
N SER A 108 2.25 26.86 -7.35
CA SER A 108 2.94 28.10 -7.76
C SER A 108 4.04 27.84 -8.78
N TYR A 109 4.23 28.80 -9.68
CA TYR A 109 5.34 28.82 -10.62
C TYR A 109 6.05 30.17 -10.54
N GLU A 110 7.37 30.11 -10.43
CA GLU A 110 8.25 31.27 -10.48
C GLU A 110 9.42 31.02 -11.45
N ALA A 111 9.92 32.09 -12.05
CA ALA A 111 11.07 32.06 -12.94
C ALA A 111 11.86 33.37 -12.85
N SER A 112 13.13 33.34 -13.25
CA SER A 112 13.96 34.56 -13.34
C SER A 112 13.49 35.53 -14.45
N SER A 113 12.79 35.00 -15.45
CA SER A 113 12.12 35.76 -16.50
C SER A 113 10.89 34.99 -17.00
N TYR A 114 9.86 35.72 -17.39
CA TYR A 114 8.58 35.16 -17.83
C TYR A 114 8.39 35.34 -19.32
N ALA A 115 8.05 34.24 -20.00
CA ALA A 115 7.73 34.21 -21.41
C ALA A 115 6.78 33.04 -21.67
N ALA A 116 5.73 33.29 -22.46
CA ALA A 116 4.85 32.23 -22.91
C ALA A 116 5.64 31.18 -23.70
N GLN A 117 5.48 29.92 -23.33
CA GLN A 117 6.05 28.77 -24.03
C GLN A 117 5.00 28.18 -24.98
N ASP A 118 5.46 27.57 -26.07
CA ASP A 118 4.58 26.87 -27.02
C ASP A 118 3.93 25.63 -26.37
N ALA A 119 4.68 24.90 -25.54
CA ALA A 119 4.18 23.82 -24.72
C ALA A 119 3.83 24.34 -23.31
N PRO A 120 2.71 23.91 -22.69
CA PRO A 120 2.39 24.29 -21.32
C PRO A 120 3.50 23.88 -20.34
N ILE A 121 3.79 24.78 -19.41
CA ILE A 121 4.65 24.49 -18.24
C ILE A 121 4.02 23.39 -17.39
N PHE A 122 2.70 23.44 -17.23
CA PHE A 122 1.97 22.33 -16.64
C PHE A 122 0.52 22.28 -17.14
N VAL A 123 -0.04 21.09 -17.06
CA VAL A 123 -1.48 20.82 -17.18
C VAL A 123 -1.90 20.07 -15.92
N LEU A 124 -2.64 20.75 -15.05
CA LEU A 124 -3.21 20.22 -13.81
C LEU A 124 -4.66 19.85 -14.09
N ASP A 125 -4.98 18.57 -13.95
CA ASP A 125 -6.25 17.97 -14.37
C ASP A 125 -7.05 17.36 -13.22
N GLU A 126 -6.44 17.11 -12.07
CA GLU A 126 -7.13 16.59 -10.89
C GLU A 126 -6.44 17.02 -9.59
N VAL A 127 -7.23 17.22 -8.53
CA VAL A 127 -6.71 17.23 -7.15
C VAL A 127 -7.49 16.22 -6.33
N SER A 128 -6.79 15.22 -5.80
CA SER A 128 -7.37 14.32 -4.80
C SER A 128 -7.40 15.00 -3.45
N PHE A 129 -8.58 15.03 -2.81
CA PHE A 129 -8.76 15.55 -1.47
C PHE A 129 -9.11 14.43 -0.50
N GLY A 130 -8.42 14.42 0.63
CA GLY A 130 -8.65 13.44 1.68
C GLY A 130 -10.00 13.58 2.34
N LYS A 131 -10.57 12.45 2.76
CA LYS A 131 -11.74 12.35 3.61
C LYS A 131 -11.45 11.35 4.73
N ARG A 132 -12.09 11.53 5.87
CA ARG A 132 -12.05 10.50 6.90
C ARG A 132 -12.80 9.27 6.38
N SER A 133 -12.10 8.16 6.24
CA SER A 133 -12.72 6.90 5.84
C SER A 133 -13.42 6.26 7.04
N PRO A 134 -14.60 5.65 6.88
CA PRO A 134 -15.17 4.83 7.94
C PRO A 134 -14.21 3.66 8.25
N LEU A 135 -14.09 3.31 9.53
CA LEU A 135 -13.25 2.22 9.97
C LEU A 135 -13.80 0.91 9.39
N SER A 136 -13.05 0.27 8.49
CA SER A 136 -13.21 -1.17 8.24
C SER A 136 -12.43 -1.90 9.34
N GLU A 137 -13.18 -2.46 10.28
CA GLU A 137 -12.66 -3.13 11.48
C GLU A 137 -12.52 -4.62 11.21
N SER A 138 -11.33 -5.17 11.49
CA SER A 138 -11.07 -6.61 11.52
C SER A 138 -10.22 -6.97 12.75
N LEU A 139 -10.59 -6.37 13.88
CA LEU A 139 -9.98 -6.61 15.18
C LEU A 139 -10.44 -7.96 15.71
N CYS A 140 -9.51 -8.72 16.26
CA CYS A 140 -9.76 -10.01 16.88
C CYS A 140 -10.06 -9.82 18.37
N GLY A 141 -11.01 -8.91 18.64
CA GLY A 141 -11.34 -8.42 19.97
C GLY A 141 -10.95 -6.96 20.16
N SER A 142 -10.14 -6.66 21.19
CA SER A 142 -9.62 -5.30 21.41
C SER A 142 -8.41 -5.03 20.51
N ASP A 143 -8.13 -3.78 20.14
CA ASP A 143 -6.89 -3.48 19.40
C ASP A 143 -5.66 -3.66 20.31
N ASN A 144 -4.95 -4.78 20.13
CA ASN A 144 -3.68 -5.08 20.79
C ASN A 144 -2.47 -4.69 19.96
N SER A 145 -2.67 -4.20 18.73
CA SER A 145 -1.58 -3.62 17.95
C SER A 145 -1.04 -2.39 18.68
N LYS A 146 0.27 -2.13 18.55
CA LYS A 146 0.89 -0.93 19.13
C LYS A 146 1.75 -0.20 18.12
N PRO A 147 1.93 1.12 18.28
CA PRO A 147 2.90 1.88 17.48
C PRO A 147 4.29 1.26 17.51
N ALA A 148 5.00 1.29 16.37
CA ALA A 148 6.34 0.75 16.26
C ALA A 148 7.33 1.22 17.36
N PRO A 149 7.33 2.51 17.79
CA PRO A 149 8.23 2.97 18.86
C PRO A 149 8.05 2.25 20.19
N CYS A 150 6.85 1.70 20.48
CA CYS A 150 6.58 0.92 21.68
C CYS A 150 7.44 -0.35 21.78
N TYR A 151 7.94 -0.82 20.64
CA TYR A 151 8.69 -2.06 20.48
C TYR A 151 10.18 -1.85 20.20
N ALA A 152 10.65 -0.60 20.13
CA ALA A 152 12.03 -0.28 19.80
C ALA A 152 13.06 -0.95 20.73
N THR A 153 12.74 -1.06 22.03
CA THR A 153 13.62 -1.67 23.04
C THR A 153 13.30 -3.14 23.30
N SER A 154 12.02 -3.50 23.38
CA SER A 154 11.59 -4.86 23.73
C SER A 154 11.69 -5.85 22.57
N GLU A 155 11.60 -5.37 21.34
CA GLU A 155 11.56 -6.19 20.12
C GLU A 155 12.44 -5.59 19.00
N PRO A 156 13.75 -5.38 19.25
CA PRO A 156 14.62 -4.61 18.36
C PRO A 156 14.75 -5.21 16.95
N THR A 157 14.66 -6.53 16.82
CA THR A 157 14.68 -7.22 15.52
C THR A 157 13.43 -6.91 14.72
N LYS A 158 12.23 -7.02 15.32
CA LYS A 158 10.95 -6.69 14.67
C LYS A 158 10.90 -5.20 14.30
N TYR A 159 11.40 -4.34 15.20
CA TYR A 159 11.52 -2.91 14.95
C TYR A 159 12.44 -2.59 13.76
N LYS A 160 13.58 -3.27 13.63
CA LYS A 160 14.46 -3.14 12.47
C LYS A 160 13.76 -3.57 11.17
N SER A 161 13.07 -4.72 11.16
CA SER A 161 12.29 -5.20 10.01
C SER A 161 11.20 -4.20 9.60
N GLY A 162 10.58 -3.52 10.57
CA GLY A 162 9.59 -2.47 10.33
C GLY A 162 10.10 -1.33 9.45
N LYS A 163 11.41 -1.06 9.38
CA LYS A 163 11.96 0.01 8.51
C LYS A 163 11.68 -0.22 7.03
N SER A 164 11.56 -1.48 6.60
CA SER A 164 11.31 -1.87 5.21
C SER A 164 9.82 -1.85 4.83
N VAL A 165 8.93 -1.59 5.79
CA VAL A 165 7.48 -1.56 5.61
C VAL A 165 7.03 -0.14 5.30
N ALA A 166 6.29 0.00 4.19
CA ALA A 166 5.85 1.24 3.61
C ALA A 166 4.34 1.45 3.77
N ARG A 167 3.95 2.71 3.96
CA ARG A 167 2.58 3.18 3.75
C ARG A 167 2.43 3.55 2.28
N LEU A 168 1.39 3.05 1.63
CA LEU A 168 1.12 3.31 0.21
C LEU A 168 -0.05 4.28 0.08
N LEU A 169 0.07 5.28 -0.79
CA LEU A 169 -1.06 6.06 -1.29
C LEU A 169 -1.20 5.80 -2.80
N ILE A 170 -2.28 5.11 -3.17
CA ILE A 170 -2.54 4.65 -4.54
C ILE A 170 -3.64 5.50 -5.16
N GLY A 171 -3.41 6.00 -6.37
CA GLY A 171 -4.38 6.82 -7.10
C GLY A 171 -4.70 8.16 -6.43
N GLY A 172 -3.90 8.56 -5.42
CA GLY A 172 -4.24 9.67 -4.52
C GLY A 172 -5.49 9.48 -3.66
N GLU A 173 -6.08 8.28 -3.63
CA GLU A 173 -7.38 8.06 -2.98
C GLU A 173 -7.47 6.83 -2.08
N SER A 174 -6.52 5.89 -2.17
CA SER A 174 -6.58 4.64 -1.42
C SER A 174 -5.29 4.36 -0.66
N LEU A 175 -5.39 3.74 0.52
CA LEU A 175 -4.22 3.29 1.26
C LEU A 175 -4.11 1.77 1.33
N CYS A 176 -2.86 1.32 1.32
CA CYS A 176 -2.47 -0.05 1.65
C CYS A 176 -1.12 -0.03 2.36
N THR A 177 -0.64 -1.22 2.71
CA THR A 177 0.72 -1.46 3.17
C THR A 177 1.51 -2.17 2.06
N GLY A 178 2.79 -1.88 1.98
CA GLY A 178 3.74 -2.65 1.17
C GLY A 178 5.06 -2.81 1.89
N TRP A 179 5.98 -3.58 1.33
CA TRP A 179 7.29 -3.80 1.96
C TRP A 179 8.37 -4.13 0.94
N LEU A 180 9.59 -3.67 1.22
CA LEU A 180 10.75 -3.93 0.36
C LEU A 180 11.16 -5.40 0.42
N ILE A 181 11.25 -6.05 -0.73
CA ILE A 181 11.70 -7.44 -0.88
C ILE A 181 13.01 -7.50 -1.67
N GLY A 182 14.00 -8.17 -1.08
CA GLY A 182 15.33 -8.30 -1.69
C GLY A 182 16.07 -6.97 -1.83
N SER A 183 17.30 -7.04 -2.36
CA SER A 183 18.25 -5.93 -2.32
C SER A 183 18.14 -4.93 -3.48
N GLU A 184 17.15 -5.11 -4.35
CA GLU A 184 17.06 -4.39 -5.62
C GLU A 184 16.00 -3.28 -5.63
N GLY A 185 15.36 -2.95 -4.51
CA GLY A 185 14.31 -1.92 -4.48
C GLY A 185 12.99 -2.36 -5.09
N HIS A 186 12.69 -3.66 -5.01
CA HIS A 186 11.35 -4.17 -5.30
C HIS A 186 10.48 -4.07 -4.05
N LEU A 187 9.18 -3.92 -4.26
CA LEU A 187 8.17 -3.86 -3.21
C LEU A 187 7.05 -4.85 -3.50
N ILE A 188 6.59 -5.55 -2.46
CA ILE A 188 5.39 -6.39 -2.50
C ILE A 188 4.22 -5.68 -1.79
N THR A 189 3.03 -5.83 -2.36
CA THR A 189 1.72 -5.49 -1.76
C THR A 189 0.66 -6.46 -2.32
N ASN A 190 -0.63 -6.27 -2.02
CA ASN A 190 -1.70 -7.06 -2.61
C ASN A 190 -2.05 -6.65 -4.04
N ASN A 191 -2.63 -7.57 -4.82
CA ASN A 191 -3.18 -7.26 -6.15
C ASN A 191 -4.34 -6.27 -6.03
N HIS A 192 -5.22 -6.44 -5.05
CA HIS A 192 -6.34 -5.52 -4.83
C HIS A 192 -5.91 -4.11 -4.37
N CYS A 193 -4.62 -3.91 -4.08
CA CYS A 193 -4.03 -2.59 -3.82
C CYS A 193 -3.43 -1.96 -5.09
N VAL A 194 -2.62 -2.73 -5.83
CA VAL A 194 -2.03 -2.32 -7.11
C VAL A 194 -2.24 -3.46 -8.09
N GLY A 195 -3.36 -3.43 -8.81
CA GLY A 195 -3.80 -4.50 -9.70
C GLY A 195 -3.30 -4.34 -11.13
N SER A 196 -2.84 -3.14 -11.49
CA SER A 196 -2.45 -2.82 -12.86
C SER A 196 -1.16 -2.01 -12.99
N ALA A 197 -0.61 -2.00 -14.19
CA ALA A 197 0.54 -1.16 -14.53
C ALA A 197 0.23 0.34 -14.48
N ASP A 198 -1.02 0.75 -14.66
CA ASP A 198 -1.41 2.16 -14.57
C ASP A 198 -1.51 2.61 -13.11
N GLU A 199 -2.04 1.77 -12.21
CA GLU A 199 -1.98 2.04 -10.77
C GLU A 199 -0.54 2.06 -10.24
N ALA A 200 0.35 1.22 -10.78
CA ALA A 200 1.77 1.28 -10.44
C ALA A 200 2.46 2.60 -10.86
N LYS A 201 1.92 3.32 -11.85
CA LYS A 201 2.41 4.66 -12.21
C LYS A 201 1.87 5.77 -11.30
N ASP A 202 0.82 5.52 -10.52
CA ASP A 202 0.22 6.47 -9.58
C ASP A 202 0.19 5.89 -8.16
N VAL A 203 1.38 5.52 -7.65
CA VAL A 203 1.57 5.01 -6.29
C VAL A 203 2.67 5.76 -5.57
N GLN A 204 2.33 6.38 -4.44
CA GLN A 204 3.32 6.99 -3.54
C GLN A 204 3.73 5.98 -2.49
N VAL A 205 5.03 5.75 -2.37
CA VAL A 205 5.62 4.82 -1.41
C VAL A 205 6.30 5.61 -0.30
N GLU A 206 5.75 5.55 0.91
CA GLU A 206 6.26 6.26 2.08
C GLU A 206 6.94 5.30 3.06
N LEU A 207 8.25 5.44 3.23
CA LEU A 207 9.03 4.66 4.19
C LEU A 207 9.38 5.49 5.42
N GLY A 208 9.33 4.84 6.58
CA GLY A 208 9.63 5.49 7.86
C GLY A 208 8.50 6.36 8.42
N ALA A 209 7.26 6.17 7.98
CA ALA A 209 6.08 6.80 8.58
C ALA A 209 5.83 6.27 10.01
N GLU A 210 6.38 6.95 11.01
CA GLU A 210 6.41 6.53 12.40
C GLU A 210 6.54 7.76 13.31
N CYS A 211 5.79 7.80 14.42
CA CYS A 211 5.96 8.87 15.40
C CYS A 211 7.21 8.67 16.25
N LYS A 212 7.65 9.72 16.95
CA LYS A 212 8.89 9.67 17.73
C LYS A 212 8.75 8.81 19.00
N THR A 213 7.57 8.74 19.58
CA THR A 213 7.31 8.06 20.86
C THR A 213 6.07 7.17 20.79
N CYS A 214 5.98 6.20 21.69
CA CYS A 214 4.87 5.25 21.78
C CYS A 214 3.56 5.95 22.15
N GLU A 215 3.64 6.98 22.99
CA GLU A 215 2.51 7.72 23.57
C GLU A 215 2.08 8.92 22.72
N ASP A 216 2.72 9.16 21.56
CA ASP A 216 2.34 10.27 20.69
C ASP A 216 0.88 10.07 20.22
N PRO A 217 -0.05 11.00 20.49
CA PRO A 217 -1.45 10.84 20.09
C PRO A 217 -1.61 10.73 18.57
N LYS A 218 -0.64 11.21 17.79
CA LYS A 218 -0.64 11.10 16.33
C LYS A 218 -0.48 9.66 15.82
N ASN A 219 -0.13 8.71 16.69
CA ASN A 219 -0.06 7.30 16.36
C ASN A 219 -1.39 6.68 15.91
N GLN A 220 -2.52 7.39 16.08
CA GLN A 220 -3.84 7.02 15.57
C GLN A 220 -4.46 8.11 14.67
N GLU A 221 -3.60 8.95 14.08
CA GLU A 221 -4.03 9.95 13.08
C GLU A 221 -3.62 9.48 11.68
N GLN A 222 -4.59 9.41 10.77
CA GLN A 222 -4.35 8.99 9.38
C GLN A 222 -3.36 9.93 8.69
N LEU A 223 -2.35 9.35 8.02
CA LEU A 223 -1.25 10.06 7.35
C LEU A 223 -0.35 10.89 8.28
N ALA A 224 -0.51 10.80 9.60
CA ALA A 224 0.37 11.51 10.51
C ALA A 224 1.79 10.90 10.55
N CYS A 225 2.69 11.62 11.22
CA CYS A 225 4.11 11.30 11.40
C CYS A 225 4.76 10.87 10.07
N PRO A 226 4.82 11.80 9.10
CA PRO A 226 5.23 11.47 7.75
C PRO A 226 6.67 10.97 7.70
N GLY A 227 6.87 9.94 6.88
CA GLY A 227 8.18 9.43 6.51
C GLY A 227 8.73 10.13 5.26
N GLU A 228 9.60 9.43 4.53
CA GLU A 228 10.11 9.87 3.24
C GLU A 228 9.30 9.21 2.11
N ILE A 229 8.78 10.03 1.18
CA ILE A 229 8.17 9.52 -0.06
C ILE A 229 9.29 9.14 -1.03
N VAL A 230 9.69 7.87 -1.00
CA VAL A 230 10.86 7.36 -1.75
C VAL A 230 10.60 7.17 -3.24
N ALA A 231 9.34 6.99 -3.63
CA ALA A 231 8.88 6.85 -5.01
C ALA A 231 7.45 7.40 -5.16
N THR A 232 7.11 7.90 -6.35
CA THR A 232 5.76 8.36 -6.74
C THR A 232 5.19 7.57 -7.92
N ASP A 233 5.99 6.67 -8.47
CA ASP A 233 5.64 5.73 -9.51
C ASP A 233 6.56 4.51 -9.40
N ALA A 234 6.19 3.42 -10.05
CA ALA A 234 6.91 2.17 -10.07
C ALA A 234 6.69 1.43 -11.39
N THR A 235 7.67 0.60 -11.75
CA THR A 235 7.53 -0.35 -12.85
C THR A 235 6.79 -1.58 -12.35
N PHE A 236 5.70 -1.95 -13.03
CA PHE A 236 4.96 -3.17 -12.74
C PHE A 236 5.77 -4.40 -13.17
N VAL A 237 5.92 -5.39 -12.28
CA VAL A 237 6.75 -6.58 -12.55
C VAL A 237 5.90 -7.83 -12.69
N ALA A 238 5.11 -8.17 -11.67
CA ALA A 238 4.27 -9.36 -11.67
C ALA A 238 3.07 -9.18 -10.74
N THR A 239 1.97 -9.84 -11.05
CA THR A 239 0.79 -9.88 -10.17
C THR A 239 0.07 -11.22 -10.30
N SER A 240 -0.78 -11.53 -9.33
CA SER A 240 -1.76 -12.61 -9.42
C SER A 240 -2.98 -12.25 -8.61
N GLU A 241 -4.16 -12.23 -9.24
CA GLU A 241 -5.44 -12.04 -8.55
C GLU A 241 -5.74 -13.21 -7.60
N LEU A 242 -5.43 -14.46 -8.00
CA LEU A 242 -5.69 -15.67 -7.20
C LEU A 242 -4.74 -15.85 -6.01
N ALA A 243 -3.57 -15.22 -6.08
CA ALA A 243 -2.61 -15.19 -4.97
C ALA A 243 -2.50 -13.78 -4.37
N ASP A 244 -3.48 -12.92 -4.67
CA ASP A 244 -3.61 -11.52 -4.26
C ASP A 244 -2.29 -10.82 -3.91
N PHE A 245 -1.34 -10.80 -4.84
CA PHE A 245 -0.07 -10.12 -4.66
C PHE A 245 0.31 -9.35 -5.92
N THR A 246 1.07 -8.29 -5.73
CA THR A 246 1.77 -7.58 -6.79
C THR A 246 3.20 -7.29 -6.37
N LEU A 247 4.12 -7.53 -7.29
CA LEU A 247 5.52 -7.11 -7.24
C LEU A 247 5.68 -5.90 -8.16
N ILE A 248 6.18 -4.80 -7.59
CA ILE A 248 6.57 -3.60 -8.34
C ILE A 248 8.03 -3.27 -8.08
N LYS A 249 8.70 -2.66 -9.07
CA LYS A 249 10.06 -2.13 -8.95
C LYS A 249 9.98 -0.61 -8.83
N LEU A 250 10.38 -0.09 -7.68
CA LEU A 250 10.25 1.33 -7.38
C LEU A 250 11.18 2.16 -8.27
N ASN A 251 10.65 3.24 -8.86
CA ASN A 251 11.45 4.25 -9.52
C ASN A 251 11.87 5.28 -8.46
N ILE A 252 13.02 5.03 -7.84
CA ILE A 252 13.50 5.76 -6.68
C ILE A 252 13.81 7.21 -7.05
N LYS A 253 13.28 8.15 -6.25
CA LYS A 253 13.55 9.58 -6.44
C LYS A 253 15.03 9.89 -6.29
N ALA A 254 15.49 10.85 -7.08
CA ALA A 254 16.87 11.34 -6.99
C ALA A 254 17.21 11.77 -5.54
N GLY A 255 18.39 11.36 -5.06
CA GLY A 255 18.88 11.69 -3.71
C GLY A 255 18.37 10.80 -2.58
N VAL A 256 17.42 9.89 -2.85
CA VAL A 256 16.93 8.94 -1.85
C VAL A 256 17.88 7.73 -1.75
N ASP A 257 18.46 7.52 -0.56
CA ASP A 257 19.16 6.27 -0.23
C ASP A 257 18.18 5.24 0.33
N ILE A 258 17.66 4.38 -0.54
CA ILE A 258 16.72 3.33 -0.12
C ILE A 258 17.36 2.27 0.79
N LYS A 259 18.70 2.10 0.77
CA LYS A 259 19.39 1.04 1.52
C LYS A 259 19.26 1.22 3.03
N LYS A 260 19.06 2.45 3.52
CA LYS A 260 18.86 2.73 4.96
C LYS A 260 17.59 2.10 5.53
N TYR A 261 16.63 1.75 4.68
CA TYR A 261 15.39 1.07 5.06
C TYR A 261 15.52 -0.46 5.09
N GLY A 262 16.61 -1.01 4.56
CA GLY A 262 16.81 -2.46 4.43
C GLY A 262 15.79 -3.10 3.50
N TYR A 263 15.64 -4.42 3.62
CA TYR A 263 14.63 -5.21 2.94
C TYR A 263 14.29 -6.44 3.78
N LEU A 264 13.15 -7.05 3.49
CA LEU A 264 12.76 -8.32 4.07
C LEU A 264 13.08 -9.46 3.10
N GLN A 265 13.22 -10.65 3.70
CA GLN A 265 13.38 -11.91 2.98
C GLN A 265 12.20 -12.83 3.27
N VAL A 266 11.93 -13.75 2.34
CA VAL A 266 10.84 -14.72 2.44
C VAL A 266 11.39 -16.12 2.69
N ARG A 267 10.60 -16.95 3.39
CA ARG A 267 10.85 -18.39 3.53
C ARG A 267 10.01 -19.17 2.52
N PRO A 268 10.62 -19.84 1.51
CA PRO A 268 9.89 -20.55 0.46
C PRO A 268 8.97 -21.66 0.95
N ASP A 269 9.19 -22.22 2.14
CA ASP A 269 8.35 -23.27 2.71
C ASP A 269 6.95 -22.76 3.14
N GLY A 270 6.72 -21.44 3.16
CA GLY A 270 5.43 -20.88 3.57
C GLY A 270 5.21 -20.89 5.09
N PRO A 271 3.98 -20.62 5.54
CA PRO A 271 3.61 -20.63 6.95
C PRO A 271 3.40 -22.06 7.49
N LYS A 272 3.72 -22.27 8.76
CA LYS A 272 3.62 -23.55 9.50
C LYS A 272 2.60 -23.44 10.61
N LEU A 273 1.74 -24.44 10.76
CA LEU A 273 0.72 -24.48 11.82
C LEU A 273 1.36 -24.28 13.21
N GLY A 274 0.79 -23.38 13.99
CA GLY A 274 1.21 -23.09 15.36
C GLY A 274 2.53 -22.31 15.49
N GLU A 275 3.18 -21.90 14.39
CA GLU A 275 4.36 -21.05 14.50
C GLU A 275 3.97 -19.63 14.93
N GLU A 276 4.80 -19.02 15.77
CA GLU A 276 4.60 -17.63 16.20
C GLU A 276 4.86 -16.67 15.04
N ILE A 277 3.94 -15.73 14.86
CA ILE A 277 3.98 -14.73 13.81
C ILE A 277 3.75 -13.33 14.37
N HIS A 278 4.11 -12.32 13.60
CA HIS A 278 3.73 -10.93 13.82
C HIS A 278 3.48 -10.22 12.50
N ILE A 279 2.70 -9.14 12.57
CA ILE A 279 2.31 -8.33 11.41
C ILE A 279 2.79 -6.91 11.62
N LEU A 280 3.39 -6.35 10.58
CA LEU A 280 3.89 -4.97 10.57
C LEU A 280 3.12 -4.22 9.48
N GLY A 281 2.49 -3.09 9.79
CA GLY A 281 1.71 -2.39 8.78
C GLY A 281 1.20 -1.02 9.16
N HIS A 282 0.32 -0.50 8.31
CA HIS A 282 -0.27 0.83 8.42
C HIS A 282 -1.81 0.75 8.48
N ALA A 283 -2.32 0.16 9.56
CA ALA A 283 -3.74 0.17 9.89
C ALA A 283 -4.33 1.59 9.75
N GLN A 284 -5.41 1.74 9.00
CA GLN A 284 -6.11 3.00 8.72
C GLN A 284 -5.23 4.10 8.08
N GLY A 285 -4.02 3.77 7.61
CA GLY A 285 -3.03 4.76 7.21
C GLY A 285 -2.32 5.46 8.36
N TRP A 286 -2.44 4.95 9.57
CA TRP A 286 -1.73 5.46 10.74
C TRP A 286 -0.21 5.31 10.59
N PRO A 287 0.58 6.01 11.43
CA PRO A 287 1.98 5.67 11.65
C PRO A 287 2.13 4.18 11.94
N LYS A 288 3.27 3.61 11.59
CA LYS A 288 3.49 2.15 11.59
C LYS A 288 3.10 1.49 12.91
N ARG A 289 2.38 0.37 12.81
CA ARG A 289 1.92 -0.43 13.96
C ARG A 289 2.33 -1.88 13.81
N PHE A 290 2.61 -2.51 14.95
CA PHE A 290 2.94 -3.93 15.03
C PHE A 290 1.83 -4.65 15.80
N ALA A 291 1.29 -5.72 15.20
CA ALA A 291 0.47 -6.69 15.89
C ALA A 291 1.33 -7.91 16.22
N ILE A 292 1.63 -8.09 17.51
CA ILE A 292 2.54 -9.14 18.01
C ILE A 292 1.81 -10.11 18.95
N VAL A 293 0.83 -9.62 19.71
CA VAL A 293 0.05 -10.41 20.66
C VAL A 293 -1.42 -10.39 20.29
N VAL A 294 -2.12 -11.44 20.68
CA VAL A 294 -3.59 -11.52 20.61
C VAL A 294 -4.20 -11.02 21.93
N ASP A 295 -5.53 -10.92 21.99
CA ASP A 295 -6.32 -10.46 23.15
C ASP A 295 -5.91 -11.08 24.50
N SER A 296 -5.50 -12.36 24.50
CA SER A 296 -5.04 -13.04 25.73
C SER A 296 -3.64 -12.63 26.21
N GLY A 297 -2.97 -11.70 25.51
CA GLY A 297 -1.59 -11.28 25.76
C GLY A 297 -0.52 -12.28 25.28
N LYS A 298 -0.93 -13.41 24.68
CA LYS A 298 -0.01 -14.40 24.10
C LYS A 298 0.46 -13.97 22.71
N PRO A 299 1.63 -14.44 22.24
CA PRO A 299 2.06 -14.23 20.85
C PRO A 299 1.01 -14.70 19.84
N GLY A 300 0.89 -13.98 18.73
CA GLY A 300 0.13 -14.44 17.57
C GLY A 300 0.72 -15.69 16.97
N VAL A 301 -0.12 -16.59 16.47
CA VAL A 301 0.29 -17.83 15.81
C VAL A 301 -0.53 -18.10 14.56
N VAL A 302 0.00 -18.93 13.66
CA VAL A 302 -0.79 -19.53 12.58
C VAL A 302 -1.79 -20.51 13.19
N THR A 303 -3.09 -20.21 13.09
CA THR A 303 -4.18 -21.03 13.66
C THR A 303 -4.67 -22.10 12.70
N ASN A 304 -4.58 -21.83 11.40
CA ASN A 304 -4.98 -22.76 10.35
C ASN A 304 -4.05 -22.61 9.13
N THR A 305 -3.80 -23.72 8.42
CA THR A 305 -2.97 -23.73 7.22
C THR A 305 -3.78 -23.67 5.93
N SER A 306 -5.10 -23.78 5.98
CA SER A 306 -5.99 -23.69 4.82
C SER A 306 -7.38 -23.25 5.27
N ILE A 307 -7.75 -22.02 4.95
CA ILE A 307 -9.09 -21.46 5.14
C ILE A 307 -9.61 -20.87 3.84
N PRO A 308 -10.91 -21.05 3.55
CA PRO A 308 -11.61 -20.27 2.52
C PRO A 308 -12.06 -18.94 3.14
N SER A 309 -11.40 -17.85 2.76
CA SER A 309 -11.68 -16.50 3.25
C SER A 309 -11.88 -15.56 2.06
N CYS A 310 -10.88 -14.75 1.74
CA CYS A 310 -10.87 -13.83 0.60
C CYS A 310 -10.44 -14.53 -0.69
N GLN A 311 -9.56 -15.52 -0.56
CA GLN A 311 -9.16 -16.46 -1.57
C GLN A 311 -9.51 -17.89 -1.13
N PRO A 312 -9.57 -18.87 -2.06
CA PRO A 312 -9.95 -20.24 -1.72
C PRO A 312 -9.00 -20.97 -0.76
N ASP A 313 -7.76 -20.53 -0.63
CA ASP A 313 -6.76 -21.19 0.23
C ASP A 313 -5.74 -20.19 0.81
N GLU A 314 -6.08 -19.66 1.98
CA GLU A 314 -5.25 -18.80 2.83
C GLU A 314 -4.83 -19.54 4.10
N PHE A 315 -3.87 -18.99 4.84
CA PHE A 315 -3.63 -19.42 6.22
C PHE A 315 -4.30 -18.44 7.20
N GLY A 316 -4.75 -18.97 8.33
CA GLY A 316 -5.49 -18.23 9.34
C GLY A 316 -4.64 -17.77 10.52
N TYR A 317 -5.02 -16.66 11.13
CA TYR A 317 -4.48 -16.15 12.39
C TYR A 317 -5.44 -15.16 13.08
N GLN A 318 -5.11 -14.82 14.33
CA GLN A 318 -5.95 -14.01 15.23
C GLN A 318 -5.25 -12.72 15.72
N LEU A 319 -4.30 -12.20 14.94
CA LEU A 319 -3.66 -10.90 15.19
C LEU A 319 -4.51 -9.76 14.61
N ASP A 320 -4.56 -8.64 15.33
CA ASP A 320 -5.35 -7.48 14.95
C ASP A 320 -4.91 -6.86 13.62
N THR A 321 -5.88 -6.69 12.73
CA THR A 321 -5.73 -5.99 11.46
C THR A 321 -6.94 -5.09 11.22
N GLN A 322 -6.78 -4.13 10.32
CA GLN A 322 -7.82 -3.19 9.92
C GLN A 322 -7.55 -2.74 8.49
N GLY A 323 -8.53 -2.12 7.84
CA GLY A 323 -8.35 -1.52 6.50
C GLY A 323 -7.04 -0.72 6.40
N GLY A 324 -6.30 -0.90 5.30
CA GLY A 324 -4.94 -0.37 5.12
C GLY A 324 -3.82 -1.34 5.49
N ASN A 325 -4.08 -2.41 6.24
CA ASN A 325 -3.11 -3.50 6.42
C ASN A 325 -2.94 -4.38 5.18
N SER A 326 -3.83 -4.31 4.18
CA SER A 326 -3.68 -5.04 2.94
C SER A 326 -2.25 -4.90 2.39
N GLY A 327 -1.57 -6.02 2.19
CA GLY A 327 -0.20 -6.12 1.71
C GLY A 327 0.86 -6.18 2.82
N SER A 328 0.46 -6.07 4.09
CA SER A 328 1.37 -6.17 5.23
C SER A 328 2.10 -7.52 5.25
N PRO A 329 3.43 -7.54 5.51
CA PRO A 329 4.16 -8.78 5.70
C PRO A 329 3.72 -9.48 6.99
N ILE A 330 3.50 -10.78 6.90
CA ILE A 330 3.32 -11.68 8.04
C ILE A 330 4.63 -12.43 8.23
N ILE A 331 5.28 -12.22 9.37
CA ILE A 331 6.66 -12.62 9.62
C ILE A 331 6.69 -13.70 10.69
N ALA A 332 7.39 -14.81 10.43
CA ALA A 332 7.69 -15.81 11.44
C ALA A 332 8.61 -15.22 12.50
N SER A 333 8.13 -15.14 13.74
CA SER A 333 8.75 -14.36 14.81
C SER A 333 10.16 -14.85 15.20
N LYS A 334 10.40 -16.17 15.15
CA LYS A 334 11.70 -16.76 15.51
C LYS A 334 12.77 -16.58 14.44
N GLU A 335 12.38 -16.70 13.17
CA GLU A 335 13.30 -16.66 12.03
C GLU A 335 13.47 -15.24 11.48
N ASN A 336 12.54 -14.33 11.79
CA ASN A 336 12.45 -12.97 11.25
C ASN A 336 12.46 -12.93 9.71
N VAL A 337 11.66 -13.82 9.12
CA VAL A 337 11.45 -13.97 7.68
C VAL A 337 9.96 -13.97 7.37
N VAL A 338 9.58 -13.42 6.22
CA VAL A 338 8.19 -13.34 5.78
C VAL A 338 7.71 -14.73 5.37
N VAL A 339 6.55 -15.13 5.89
CA VAL A 339 5.86 -16.39 5.60
C VAL A 339 4.50 -16.19 4.94
N GLY A 340 4.00 -14.95 4.90
CA GLY A 340 2.78 -14.62 4.19
C GLY A 340 2.55 -13.13 4.01
N ILE A 341 1.47 -12.80 3.32
CA ILE A 341 1.02 -11.43 3.07
C ILE A 341 -0.42 -11.33 3.58
N HIS A 342 -0.71 -10.40 4.49
CA HIS A 342 -2.09 -10.19 4.93
C HIS A 342 -2.91 -9.66 3.75
N ASN A 343 -4.09 -10.25 3.55
CA ASN A 343 -5.01 -9.82 2.50
C ASN A 343 -6.48 -9.79 2.93
N CYS A 344 -6.85 -10.52 3.99
CA CYS A 344 -8.25 -10.65 4.38
C CYS A 344 -8.48 -10.38 5.86
N GLY A 345 -9.48 -9.58 6.15
CA GLY A 345 -10.07 -9.49 7.49
C GLY A 345 -11.17 -10.54 7.67
N GLY A 346 -11.15 -11.26 8.79
CA GLY A 346 -12.18 -12.24 9.14
C GLY A 346 -12.63 -12.17 10.60
N CYS A 347 -11.89 -11.46 11.46
CA CYS A 347 -12.27 -11.27 12.85
C CYS A 347 -13.45 -10.28 13.01
N PRO A 348 -14.30 -10.43 14.04
CA PRO A 348 -14.24 -11.46 15.10
C PRO A 348 -14.93 -12.79 14.74
N ASP A 349 -15.60 -12.87 13.59
CA ASP A 349 -16.42 -14.03 13.21
C ASP A 349 -15.62 -15.23 12.68
N GLY A 350 -14.33 -15.04 12.40
CA GLY A 350 -13.40 -16.04 11.90
C GLY A 350 -11.93 -15.63 12.05
N ASP A 351 -11.06 -16.31 11.30
CA ASP A 351 -9.63 -15.98 11.23
C ASP A 351 -9.39 -14.83 10.24
N ASN A 352 -8.48 -13.92 10.58
CA ASN A 352 -7.83 -13.10 9.57
C ASN A 352 -7.04 -14.01 8.62
N GLY A 353 -7.05 -13.66 7.34
CA GLY A 353 -6.47 -14.45 6.26
C GLY A 353 -5.20 -13.83 5.68
N GLY A 354 -4.26 -14.71 5.34
CA GLY A 354 -3.03 -14.36 4.64
C GLY A 354 -2.73 -15.26 3.45
N ILE A 355 -2.20 -14.65 2.39
CA ILE A 355 -1.61 -15.36 1.25
C ILE A 355 -0.33 -16.04 1.70
N LYS A 356 -0.23 -17.35 1.44
CA LYS A 356 0.96 -18.15 1.75
C LYS A 356 2.12 -17.74 0.83
N ILE A 357 3.28 -17.38 1.40
CA ILE A 357 4.38 -16.83 0.60
C ILE A 357 4.98 -17.84 -0.40
N ASN A 358 4.84 -19.14 -0.14
CA ASN A 358 5.30 -20.17 -1.06
C ASN A 358 4.60 -20.08 -2.43
N LYS A 359 3.28 -19.78 -2.46
CA LYS A 359 2.54 -19.57 -3.71
C LYS A 359 3.09 -18.39 -4.50
N VAL A 360 3.41 -17.29 -3.82
CA VAL A 360 3.98 -16.09 -4.42
C VAL A 360 5.37 -16.38 -4.98
N VAL A 361 6.21 -17.07 -4.22
CA VAL A 361 7.56 -17.48 -4.64
C VAL A 361 7.51 -18.38 -5.86
N ASP A 362 6.60 -19.35 -5.92
CA ASP A 362 6.45 -20.24 -7.07
C ASP A 362 6.05 -19.47 -8.34
N ILE A 363 5.12 -18.52 -8.23
CA ILE A 363 4.73 -17.64 -9.34
C ILE A 363 5.90 -16.78 -9.81
N LEU A 364 6.63 -16.15 -8.88
CA LEU A 364 7.79 -15.33 -9.20
C LEU A 364 8.93 -16.13 -9.82
N LYS A 365 9.18 -17.37 -9.37
CA LYS A 365 10.17 -18.27 -9.98
C LYS A 365 9.77 -18.64 -11.40
N ALA A 366 8.50 -19.01 -11.62
CA ALA A 366 8.00 -19.33 -12.95
C ALA A 366 8.11 -18.14 -13.92
N ALA A 367 7.95 -16.92 -13.41
CA ALA A 367 8.12 -15.69 -14.17
C ALA A 367 9.58 -15.19 -14.26
N ASN A 368 10.56 -15.90 -13.65
CA ASN A 368 11.95 -15.43 -13.51
C ASN A 368 12.06 -14.00 -12.93
N ALA A 369 11.22 -13.69 -11.94
CA ALA A 369 11.03 -12.36 -11.37
C ALA A 369 11.37 -12.29 -9.86
N VAL A 370 12.00 -13.32 -9.30
CA VAL A 370 12.44 -13.30 -7.89
C VAL A 370 13.55 -12.25 -7.72
N PRO A 371 13.35 -11.21 -6.89
CA PRO A 371 14.39 -10.21 -6.66
C PRO A 371 15.64 -10.84 -6.03
N LYS A 372 16.80 -10.26 -6.31
CA LYS A 372 18.05 -10.68 -5.66
C LYS A 372 17.93 -10.56 -4.13
N ASP A 373 18.51 -11.53 -3.41
CA ASP A 373 18.51 -11.62 -1.95
C ASP A 373 17.11 -11.71 -1.32
N ALA A 374 16.05 -12.00 -2.09
CA ALA A 374 14.69 -12.12 -1.58
C ALA A 374 14.45 -13.38 -0.75
N ILE A 375 15.15 -14.48 -1.04
CA ILE A 375 14.95 -15.77 -0.36
C ILE A 375 15.92 -15.89 0.83
N ALA A 376 15.38 -16.19 2.01
CA ALA A 376 16.21 -16.44 3.20
C ALA A 376 17.00 -17.75 3.05
N GLY A 377 18.29 -17.71 3.37
CA GLY A 377 19.19 -18.87 3.26
C GLY A 377 19.99 -18.94 1.95
N ASP A 378 19.63 -18.16 0.94
CA ASP A 378 20.50 -17.84 -0.19
C ASP A 378 21.60 -16.91 0.33
N LYS A 379 22.68 -17.48 0.87
CA LYS A 379 23.91 -16.70 1.03
C LYS A 379 24.28 -16.19 -0.37
N PRO A 380 24.66 -14.90 -0.54
CA PRO A 380 25.31 -14.51 -1.78
C PRO A 380 26.47 -15.47 -2.00
N ALA A 381 26.55 -16.07 -3.19
CA ALA A 381 27.74 -16.80 -3.59
C ALA A 381 28.92 -15.86 -3.34
N CYS A 382 29.82 -16.29 -2.46
CA CYS A 382 30.98 -15.53 -2.03
C CYS A 382 31.76 -14.94 -3.21
#